data_AF-A0A396GMU1-F1
#
_entry.id   AF-A0A396GMU1-F1
#
_cell.length_a   1.000
_cell.length_b   1.000
_cell.length_c   1.000
_cell.angle_alpha   90.00
_cell.angle_beta   90.00
_cell.angle_gamma   90.00
#
_symmetry.space_group_name_H-M   'P 1'
#
loop_
_entity.id
_entity.type
_entity.pdbx_description
1 polymer ?
#
loop_
_entity_poly.entity_id
_entity_poly.type
_entity_poly.pdbx_seq_one_letter_code
_entity_poly.pdbx_strand_id
1 'polypeptide(L)'
;MAANEKRKTNPNWSLKLKMLLPLNTIKILCLRKETVHLALEMLNDIPEVDAWEEWLKQTLFMHVARALCGFKNLEAAKKLILKMIADNQRPSIYVINIIITAYVKAGEIGQVLEMVMLLERRSWTNAKRRIVSLLYHTLIAGYCRLQKFDIALKSLTRMKDFGVSHINLDEYQKLIHSLSLMAMDIKMAREQLEEMEPMDRKMAEKQLSKIAAMDLHMREEKLEEMYLSIKEFIHVPE
;
A
#
# COMPACT_ATOMS: atom_id res chain seq x y z
N MET A 1 61.10 -15.26 15.47
CA MET A 1 60.36 -14.02 15.17
C MET A 1 60.12 -13.96 13.68
N ALA A 2 58.95 -13.46 13.25
CA ALA A 2 58.48 -13.28 11.86
C ALA A 2 57.79 -14.49 11.19
N ALA A 3 56.62 -14.87 11.70
CA ALA A 3 55.61 -15.64 10.94
C ALA A 3 54.20 -15.06 11.17
N ASN A 4 54.10 -13.73 11.30
CA ASN A 4 52.82 -13.08 11.54
C ASN A 4 52.76 -11.73 10.84
N GLU A 5 52.73 -11.73 9.50
CA GLU A 5 52.37 -10.52 8.78
C GLU A 5 51.67 -10.87 7.48
N LYS A 6 50.46 -10.30 7.35
CA LYS A 6 49.61 -10.26 6.15
C LYS A 6 48.72 -11.49 5.91
N ARG A 7 47.79 -11.75 6.85
CA ARG A 7 46.41 -12.01 6.41
C ARG A 7 45.91 -10.74 5.74
N LYS A 8 46.14 -10.63 4.42
CA LYS A 8 45.51 -9.58 3.61
C LYS A 8 44.00 -9.80 3.72
N THR A 9 43.34 -9.05 4.60
CA THR A 9 41.88 -9.00 4.64
C THR A 9 41.45 -8.56 3.26
N ASN A 10 40.76 -9.43 2.53
CA ASN A 10 40.19 -9.08 1.24
C ASN A 10 39.28 -7.85 1.49
N PRO A 11 39.56 -6.67 0.89
CA PRO A 11 38.83 -5.45 1.20
C PRO A 11 37.32 -5.63 1.00
N ASN A 12 36.91 -6.48 0.04
CA ASN A 12 35.51 -6.83 -0.20
C ASN A 12 34.83 -7.55 0.98
N TRP A 13 35.57 -8.28 1.81
CA TRP A 13 34.99 -8.98 2.96
C TRP A 13 34.65 -8.01 4.08
N SER A 14 35.44 -6.95 4.26
CA SER A 14 35.17 -5.91 5.26
C SER A 14 33.89 -5.13 4.94
N LEU A 15 33.67 -4.81 3.65
CA LEU A 15 32.44 -4.16 3.18
C LEU A 15 31.23 -5.09 3.33
N LYS A 16 31.37 -6.35 2.90
CA LYS A 16 30.31 -7.36 2.99
C LYS A 16 29.89 -7.64 4.44
N LEU A 17 30.83 -7.66 5.39
CA LEU A 17 30.53 -7.79 6.81
C LEU A 17 29.83 -6.54 7.38
N LYS A 18 30.26 -5.34 6.99
CA LYS A 18 29.58 -4.08 7.35
C LYS A 18 28.13 -4.04 6.85
N MET A 19 27.82 -4.66 5.72
CA MET A 19 26.46 -4.73 5.17
C MET A 19 25.60 -5.86 5.77
N LEU A 20 26.17 -7.06 5.92
CA LEU A 20 25.42 -8.25 6.35
C LEU A 20 25.04 -8.22 7.83
N LEU A 21 25.89 -7.64 8.69
CA LEU A 21 25.63 -7.61 10.14
C LEU A 21 24.36 -6.80 10.46
N PRO A 22 24.20 -5.53 10.03
CA PRO A 22 22.98 -4.77 10.27
C PRO A 22 21.74 -5.41 9.66
N LEU A 23 21.86 -5.98 8.45
CA LEU A 23 20.75 -6.68 7.79
C LEU A 23 20.27 -7.89 8.57
N ASN A 24 21.18 -8.75 9.02
CA ASN A 24 20.83 -9.93 9.80
C ASN A 24 20.28 -9.54 11.18
N THR A 25 20.86 -8.54 11.84
CA THR A 25 20.38 -8.07 13.13
C THR A 25 18.98 -7.48 13.02
N ILE A 26 18.73 -6.57 12.06
CA ILE A 26 17.40 -5.99 11.83
C ILE A 26 16.39 -7.10 11.50
N LYS A 27 16.77 -8.08 10.66
CA LYS A 27 15.92 -9.24 10.36
C LYS A 27 15.51 -10.00 11.61
N ILE A 28 16.45 -10.29 12.51
CA ILE A 28 16.19 -11.01 13.77
C ILE A 28 15.28 -10.19 14.68
N LEU A 29 15.57 -8.89 14.87
CA LEU A 29 14.78 -8.00 15.71
C LEU A 29 13.35 -7.81 15.17
N CYS A 30 13.17 -7.90 13.84
CA CYS A 30 11.87 -7.85 13.19
C CYS A 30 10.99 -9.10 13.44
N LEU A 31 11.52 -10.19 13.99
CA LEU A 31 10.75 -11.42 14.22
C LEU A 31 9.82 -11.35 15.43
N ARG A 32 10.05 -10.43 16.37
CA ARG A 32 9.27 -10.34 17.61
C ARG A 32 8.73 -8.93 17.82
N LYS A 33 7.52 -8.84 18.33
CA LYS A 33 6.83 -7.56 18.59
C LYS A 33 7.57 -6.75 19.65
N GLU A 34 8.17 -7.43 20.61
CA GLU A 34 8.91 -6.85 21.73
C GLU A 34 10.22 -6.23 21.26
N THR A 35 10.82 -6.70 20.16
CA THR A 35 12.14 -6.24 19.69
C THR A 35 12.08 -5.36 18.45
N VAL A 36 10.93 -5.22 17.79
CA VAL A 36 10.81 -4.43 16.54
C VAL A 36 11.14 -2.94 16.73
N HIS A 37 10.96 -2.40 17.94
CA HIS A 37 11.35 -1.03 18.26
C HIS A 37 12.88 -0.83 18.20
N LEU A 38 13.65 -1.83 18.65
CA LEU A 38 15.11 -1.82 18.53
C LEU A 38 15.55 -1.86 17.06
N ALA A 39 14.81 -2.59 16.21
CA ALA A 39 15.09 -2.59 14.77
C ALA A 39 14.88 -1.20 14.15
N LEU A 40 13.88 -0.46 14.63
CA LEU A 40 13.59 0.92 14.22
C LEU A 40 14.66 1.90 14.73
N GLU A 41 15.09 1.77 15.98
CA GLU A 41 16.19 2.55 16.55
C GLU A 41 17.49 2.32 15.78
N MET A 42 17.88 1.06 15.58
CA MET A 42 19.05 0.71 14.79
C MET A 42 19.02 1.29 13.39
N LEU A 43 17.85 1.36 12.76
CA LEU A 43 17.67 1.95 11.43
C LEU A 43 17.85 3.48 11.46
N ASN A 44 17.44 4.12 12.56
CA ASN A 44 17.58 5.56 12.75
C ASN A 44 19.03 5.98 13.02
N ASP A 45 19.80 5.10 13.65
CA ASP A 45 21.20 5.32 13.99
C ASP A 45 22.16 5.02 12.82
N ILE A 46 21.64 4.55 11.68
CA ILE A 46 22.46 4.34 10.49
C ILE A 46 22.96 5.71 10.00
N PRO A 47 24.29 5.96 10.04
CA PRO A 47 24.84 7.24 9.60
C PRO A 47 24.53 7.48 8.13
N GLU A 48 24.25 8.74 7.77
CA GLU A 48 23.97 9.15 6.38
C GLU A 48 25.17 9.02 5.44
N VAL A 49 26.37 8.75 5.98
CA VAL A 49 27.64 8.74 5.26
C VAL A 49 27.72 7.55 4.27
N ASP A 50 28.19 7.86 3.06
CA ASP A 50 28.25 7.11 1.76
C ASP A 50 28.71 5.63 1.73
N ALA A 51 28.85 4.95 2.86
CA ALA A 51 29.29 3.56 2.94
C ALA A 51 28.16 2.52 2.79
N TRP A 52 26.89 2.95 2.77
CA TRP A 52 25.74 2.06 2.62
C TRP A 52 25.16 2.23 1.24
N GLU A 53 25.15 1.16 0.45
CA GLU A 53 24.47 1.18 -0.83
C GLU A 53 22.97 1.47 -0.61
N GLU A 54 22.39 2.40 -1.39
CA GLU A 54 20.99 2.83 -1.27
C GLU A 54 20.02 1.63 -1.20
N TRP A 55 20.27 0.57 -1.97
CA TRP A 55 19.45 -0.64 -1.95
C TRP A 55 19.45 -1.37 -0.59
N LEU A 56 20.56 -1.33 0.15
CA LEU A 56 20.66 -1.94 1.46
C LEU A 56 19.74 -1.19 2.42
N LYS A 57 19.82 0.15 2.45
CA LYS A 57 18.95 0.97 3.30
C LYS A 57 17.46 0.72 2.99
N GLN A 58 17.09 0.70 1.71
CA GLN A 58 15.73 0.34 1.26
C GLN A 58 15.30 -1.06 1.74
N THR A 59 16.21 -2.04 1.71
CA THR A 59 15.96 -3.39 2.18
C THR A 59 15.70 -3.42 3.69
N LEU A 60 16.45 -2.65 4.49
CA LEU A 60 16.25 -2.55 5.93
C LEU A 60 14.90 -1.90 6.26
N PHE A 61 14.58 -0.78 5.61
CA PHE A 61 13.26 -0.15 5.71
C PHE A 61 12.13 -1.13 5.39
N MET A 62 12.28 -1.95 4.34
CA MET A 62 11.29 -2.97 3.98
C MET A 62 11.07 -4.01 5.09
N HIS A 63 12.14 -4.49 5.74
CA HIS A 63 12.01 -5.47 6.83
C HIS A 63 11.29 -4.86 8.04
N VAL A 64 11.70 -3.65 8.45
CA VAL A 64 11.08 -2.94 9.59
C VAL A 64 9.63 -2.59 9.29
N ALA A 65 9.32 -2.05 8.10
CA ALA A 65 7.95 -1.75 7.69
C ALA A 65 7.07 -3.01 7.70
N ARG A 66 7.57 -4.13 7.16
CA ARG A 66 6.84 -5.40 7.16
C ARG A 66 6.55 -5.89 8.58
N ALA A 67 7.54 -5.82 9.47
CA ALA A 67 7.38 -6.23 10.85
C ALA A 67 6.39 -5.34 11.60
N LEU A 68 6.54 -4.02 11.53
CA LEU A 68 5.62 -3.05 12.16
C LEU A 68 4.18 -3.25 11.71
N CYS A 69 3.96 -3.38 10.39
CA CYS A 69 2.64 -3.64 9.83
C CYS A 69 2.09 -5.00 10.27
N GLY A 70 2.92 -6.05 10.28
CA GLY A 70 2.55 -7.39 10.76
C GLY A 70 2.13 -7.39 12.24
N PHE A 71 2.77 -6.57 13.07
CA PHE A 71 2.42 -6.38 14.48
C PHE A 71 1.31 -5.34 14.71
N LYS A 72 0.68 -4.84 13.64
CA LYS A 72 -0.37 -3.80 13.65
C LYS A 72 0.08 -2.47 14.30
N ASN A 73 1.38 -2.19 14.33
CA ASN A 73 1.91 -0.92 14.79
C ASN A 73 1.97 0.09 13.62
N LEU A 74 0.79 0.50 13.15
CA LEU A 74 0.64 1.38 11.99
C LEU A 74 1.18 2.79 12.24
N GLU A 75 1.15 3.24 13.49
CA GLU A 75 1.69 4.54 13.88
C GLU A 75 3.21 4.59 13.71
N ALA A 76 3.93 3.55 14.17
CA ALA A 76 5.37 3.44 13.93
C ALA A 76 5.69 3.28 12.43
N ALA A 77 4.86 2.54 11.68
CA ALA A 77 5.02 2.41 10.24
C ALA A 77 4.83 3.76 9.52
N LYS A 78 3.91 4.60 9.99
CA LYS A 78 3.73 5.99 9.51
C LYS A 78 4.98 6.82 9.75
N LYS A 79 5.49 6.80 10.99
CA LYS A 79 6.70 7.55 11.37
C LYS A 79 7.90 7.12 10.53
N LEU A 80 8.05 5.83 10.27
CA LEU A 80 9.09 5.28 9.42
C LEU A 80 9.07 5.91 8.02
N ILE A 81 7.93 5.86 7.33
CA ILE A 81 7.83 6.39 5.97
C ILE A 81 7.93 7.91 5.93
N LEU A 82 7.37 8.61 6.92
CA LEU A 82 7.51 10.07 7.03
C LEU A 82 8.96 10.47 7.24
N LYS A 83 9.73 9.72 8.03
CA LYS A 83 11.16 9.95 8.21
C LYS A 83 11.92 9.76 6.89
N MET A 84 11.73 8.63 6.20
CA MET A 84 12.35 8.41 4.88
C MET A 84 12.11 9.60 3.96
N ILE A 85 10.85 10.03 3.90
CA ILE A 85 10.39 11.15 3.10
C ILE A 85 11.03 12.48 3.58
N ALA A 86 11.17 12.72 4.88
CA ALA A 86 11.81 13.92 5.44
C ALA A 86 13.31 13.97 5.12
N ASP A 87 14.00 12.83 5.17
CA ASP A 87 15.43 12.66 4.87
C ASP A 87 15.70 12.66 3.34
N ASN A 88 14.72 13.15 2.55
CA ASN A 88 14.71 13.15 1.08
C ASN A 88 14.96 11.78 0.42
N GLN A 89 14.78 10.70 1.18
CA GLN A 89 14.91 9.34 0.70
C GLN A 89 13.60 8.90 0.07
N ARG A 90 13.69 8.36 -1.15
CA ARG A 90 12.52 7.85 -1.85
C ARG A 90 12.18 6.45 -1.32
N PRO A 91 11.02 6.23 -0.70
CA PRO A 91 10.62 4.87 -0.34
C PRO A 91 10.40 4.04 -1.60
N SER A 92 10.93 2.82 -1.61
CA SER A 92 10.63 1.86 -2.66
C SER A 92 9.13 1.55 -2.72
N ILE A 93 8.65 1.18 -3.91
CA ILE A 93 7.24 0.80 -4.09
C ILE A 93 6.83 -0.37 -3.19
N TYR A 94 7.77 -1.26 -2.85
CA TYR A 94 7.55 -2.35 -1.92
C TYR A 94 7.25 -1.87 -0.50
N VAL A 95 8.03 -0.91 0.03
CA VAL A 95 7.79 -0.33 1.36
C VAL A 95 6.43 0.35 1.40
N ILE A 96 6.13 1.13 0.36
CA ILE A 96 4.85 1.83 0.24
C ILE A 96 3.69 0.83 0.19
N ASN A 97 3.77 -0.20 -0.65
CA ASN A 97 2.72 -1.21 -0.79
C ASN A 97 2.45 -1.98 0.50
N ILE A 98 3.51 -2.31 1.26
CA ILE A 98 3.38 -2.95 2.59
C ILE A 98 2.53 -2.10 3.53
N ILE A 99 2.86 -0.81 3.64
CA ILE A 99 2.19 0.12 4.56
C ILE A 99 0.75 0.39 4.12
N ILE A 100 0.52 0.63 2.83
CA ILE A 100 -0.82 0.83 2.27
C ILE A 100 -1.70 -0.39 2.51
N THR A 101 -1.20 -1.58 2.20
CA THR A 101 -1.96 -2.82 2.40
C THR A 101 -2.37 -2.98 3.87
N ALA A 102 -1.49 -2.58 4.80
CA ALA A 102 -1.78 -2.61 6.22
C ALA A 102 -2.88 -1.61 6.62
N TYR A 103 -2.83 -0.36 6.12
CA TYR A 103 -3.90 0.62 6.35
C TYR A 103 -5.25 0.19 5.77
N VAL A 104 -5.27 -0.36 4.55
CA VAL A 104 -6.51 -0.86 3.94
C VAL A 104 -7.12 -1.97 4.78
N LYS A 105 -6.29 -2.94 5.24
CA LYS A 105 -6.74 -4.02 6.12
C LYS A 105 -7.24 -3.53 7.48
N ALA A 106 -6.75 -2.39 7.95
CA ALA A 106 -7.23 -1.73 9.16
C ALA A 106 -8.44 -0.81 8.92
N GLY A 107 -8.89 -0.62 7.68
CA GLY A 107 -9.96 0.31 7.32
C GLY A 107 -9.56 1.79 7.39
N GLU A 108 -8.26 2.09 7.53
CA GLU A 108 -7.73 3.44 7.69
C GLU A 108 -7.47 4.12 6.33
N ILE A 109 -8.49 4.17 5.48
CA ILE A 109 -8.39 4.75 4.12
C ILE A 109 -7.96 6.23 4.15
N GLY A 110 -8.28 6.97 5.22
CA GLY A 110 -7.82 8.34 5.40
C GLY A 110 -6.29 8.48 5.48
N GLN A 111 -5.59 7.51 6.07
CA GLN A 111 -4.12 7.52 6.13
C GLN A 111 -3.52 7.32 4.73
N VAL A 112 -4.15 6.48 3.91
CA VAL A 112 -3.74 6.28 2.50
C VAL A 112 -3.86 7.60 1.74
N LEU A 113 -4.94 8.35 1.93
CA LEU A 113 -5.14 9.66 1.29
C LEU A 113 -4.04 10.67 1.69
N GLU A 114 -3.72 10.76 2.97
CA GLU A 114 -2.64 11.64 3.46
C GLU A 114 -1.30 11.30 2.80
N MET A 115 -0.99 10.00 2.67
CA MET A 115 0.21 9.54 1.96
C MET A 115 0.21 9.94 0.48
N VAL A 116 -0.92 9.84 -0.22
CA VAL A 116 -1.04 10.32 -1.61
C VAL A 116 -0.67 11.79 -1.69
N MET A 117 -1.31 12.62 -0.86
CA MET A 117 -1.10 14.07 -0.87
C MET A 117 0.36 14.44 -0.59
N LEU A 118 1.02 13.73 0.32
CA LEU A 118 2.42 13.92 0.64
C LEU A 118 3.34 13.58 -0.54
N LEU A 119 3.08 12.45 -1.21
CA LEU A 119 3.90 11.94 -2.30
C LEU A 119 3.74 12.76 -3.58
N GLU A 120 2.54 13.28 -3.86
CA GLU A 120 2.27 14.15 -5.01
C GLU A 120 3.16 15.41 -5.02
N ARG A 121 3.40 15.98 -3.82
CA ARG A 121 4.21 17.19 -3.60
C ARG A 121 5.71 16.96 -3.77
N ARG A 122 6.18 15.72 -3.91
CA ARG A 122 7.61 15.41 -4.05
C ARG A 122 8.08 15.56 -5.50
N SER A 123 9.35 15.93 -5.68
CA SER A 123 9.98 16.18 -6.99
C SER A 123 10.45 14.90 -7.71
N TRP A 124 10.08 13.70 -7.23
CA TRP A 124 10.44 12.44 -7.88
C TRP A 124 9.63 12.28 -9.19
N THR A 125 10.23 12.47 -10.36
CA THR A 125 9.46 12.71 -11.59
C THR A 125 8.80 11.47 -12.20
N ASN A 126 9.52 10.35 -12.39
CA ASN A 126 8.98 9.14 -13.05
C ASN A 126 8.43 8.12 -12.05
N ALA A 127 9.28 7.77 -11.10
CA ALA A 127 9.00 7.17 -9.80
C ALA A 127 7.60 7.36 -9.20
N LYS A 128 7.20 8.64 -9.13
CA LYS A 128 6.04 9.10 -8.38
C LYS A 128 4.75 8.73 -9.08
N ARG A 129 4.70 8.78 -10.42
CA ARG A 129 3.50 8.40 -11.18
C ARG A 129 3.08 6.96 -10.91
N ARG A 130 4.05 6.03 -10.83
CA ARG A 130 3.80 4.61 -10.50
C ARG A 130 3.27 4.41 -9.09
N ILE A 131 3.91 5.06 -8.12
CA ILE A 131 3.52 4.96 -6.70
C ILE A 131 2.14 5.59 -6.47
N VAL A 132 1.91 6.78 -7.01
CA VAL A 132 0.66 7.53 -6.87
C VAL A 132 -0.50 6.82 -7.57
N SER A 133 -0.24 6.17 -8.72
CA SER A 133 -1.21 5.30 -9.38
C SER A 133 -1.72 4.16 -8.48
N LEU A 134 -0.79 3.40 -7.88
CA LEU A 134 -1.12 2.30 -6.97
C LEU A 134 -1.95 2.77 -5.77
N LEU A 135 -1.59 3.94 -5.25
CA LEU A 135 -2.28 4.58 -4.15
C LEU A 135 -3.70 5.01 -4.52
N TYR A 136 -3.90 5.59 -5.70
CA TYR A 136 -5.24 5.96 -6.17
C TYR A 136 -6.12 4.76 -6.42
N HIS A 137 -5.60 3.71 -7.06
CA HIS A 137 -6.31 2.44 -7.17
C HIS A 137 -6.80 1.96 -5.80
N THR A 138 -5.89 1.96 -4.82
CA THR A 138 -6.20 1.52 -3.46
C THR A 138 -7.31 2.36 -2.82
N LEU A 139 -7.27 3.69 -2.97
CA LEU A 139 -8.30 4.59 -2.49
C LEU A 139 -9.64 4.32 -3.16
N ILE A 140 -9.66 4.23 -4.49
CA ILE A 140 -10.88 4.00 -5.27
C ILE A 140 -11.51 2.66 -4.87
N ALA A 141 -10.71 1.59 -4.83
CA ALA A 141 -11.17 0.28 -4.38
C ALA A 141 -11.73 0.34 -2.94
N GLY A 142 -11.02 1.01 -2.03
CA GLY A 142 -11.47 1.22 -0.66
C GLY A 142 -12.80 1.97 -0.55
N TYR A 143 -12.97 3.06 -1.30
CA TYR A 143 -14.20 3.84 -1.30
C TYR A 143 -15.36 3.10 -1.97
N CYS A 144 -15.12 2.32 -3.03
CA CYS A 144 -16.13 1.44 -3.62
C CYS A 144 -16.61 0.39 -2.61
N ARG A 145 -15.70 -0.22 -1.84
CA ARG A 145 -16.07 -1.18 -0.77
C ARG A 145 -16.91 -0.53 0.33
N LEU A 146 -16.64 0.72 0.65
CA LEU A 146 -17.39 1.52 1.62
C LEU A 146 -18.67 2.16 1.02
N GLN A 147 -19.00 1.89 -0.25
CA GLN A 147 -20.12 2.50 -0.98
C GLN A 147 -20.07 4.04 -1.01
N LYS A 148 -18.87 4.62 -0.90
CA LYS A 148 -18.60 6.07 -0.98
C LYS A 148 -18.22 6.45 -2.42
N PHE A 149 -19.14 6.23 -3.36
CA PHE A 149 -18.89 6.35 -4.80
C PHE A 149 -18.54 7.78 -5.24
N ASP A 150 -19.09 8.79 -4.58
CA ASP A 150 -18.76 10.20 -4.83
C ASP A 150 -17.29 10.51 -4.54
N ILE A 151 -16.73 9.95 -3.46
CA ILE A 151 -15.32 10.11 -3.09
C ILE A 151 -14.43 9.25 -4.00
N ALA A 152 -14.90 8.08 -4.42
CA ALA A 152 -14.21 7.26 -5.42
C ALA A 152 -14.06 8.02 -6.75
N LEU A 153 -15.11 8.68 -7.24
CA LEU A 153 -15.06 9.52 -8.45
C LEU A 153 -14.12 10.71 -8.28
N LYS A 154 -14.17 11.42 -7.14
CA LYS A 154 -13.22 12.52 -6.86
C LYS A 154 -11.77 12.03 -6.86
N SER A 155 -11.52 10.83 -6.34
CA SER A 155 -10.19 10.21 -6.35
C SER A 155 -9.74 9.88 -7.77
N LEU A 156 -10.64 9.37 -8.62
CA LEU A 156 -10.38 9.13 -10.05
C LEU A 156 -10.08 10.42 -10.82
N THR A 157 -10.83 11.50 -10.56
CA THR A 157 -10.55 12.81 -11.17
C THR A 157 -9.16 13.31 -10.78
N ARG A 158 -8.79 13.24 -9.50
CA ARG A 158 -7.47 13.67 -9.05
C ARG A 158 -6.35 12.81 -9.64
N MET A 159 -6.58 11.50 -9.77
CA MET A 159 -5.67 10.58 -10.45
C MET A 159 -5.45 10.97 -11.93
N LYS A 160 -6.51 11.38 -12.63
CA LYS A 160 -6.44 11.91 -13.99
C LYS A 160 -5.63 13.21 -14.05
N ASP A 161 -5.94 14.16 -13.16
CA ASP A 161 -5.26 15.47 -13.10
C ASP A 161 -3.78 15.35 -12.76
N PHE A 162 -3.41 14.31 -11.99
CA PHE A 162 -2.02 13.99 -11.71
C PHE A 162 -1.22 13.50 -12.94
N GLY A 163 -1.89 13.23 -14.06
CA GLY A 163 -1.26 12.81 -15.32
C GLY A 163 -0.95 11.32 -15.37
N VAL A 164 -1.75 10.49 -14.71
CA VAL A 164 -1.63 9.03 -14.79
C VAL A 164 -2.32 8.53 -16.07
N SER A 165 -1.60 8.62 -17.20
CA SER A 165 -2.14 8.37 -18.55
C SER A 165 -2.16 6.90 -19.00
N HIS A 166 -1.48 6.00 -18.29
CA HIS A 166 -1.31 4.59 -18.66
C HIS A 166 -2.45 3.69 -18.15
N ILE A 167 -3.51 4.27 -17.60
CA ILE A 167 -4.58 3.53 -16.91
C ILE A 167 -5.90 3.81 -17.58
N ASN A 168 -6.72 2.76 -17.67
CA ASN A 168 -8.04 2.86 -18.26
C ASN A 168 -9.02 3.57 -17.30
N LEU A 169 -8.96 4.91 -17.28
CA LEU A 169 -9.85 5.76 -16.47
C LEU A 169 -11.33 5.53 -16.79
N ASP A 170 -11.64 5.17 -18.03
CA ASP A 170 -13.00 4.87 -18.49
C ASP A 170 -13.54 3.58 -17.83
N GLU A 171 -12.71 2.54 -17.68
CA GLU A 171 -13.10 1.33 -16.93
C GLU A 171 -13.42 1.62 -15.47
N TYR A 172 -12.61 2.44 -14.79
CA TYR A 172 -12.91 2.88 -13.43
C TYR A 172 -14.23 3.64 -13.35
N GLN A 173 -14.44 4.60 -14.26
CA GLN A 173 -15.65 5.41 -14.27
C GLN A 173 -16.89 4.55 -14.50
N LYS A 174 -16.85 3.63 -15.47
CA LYS A 174 -17.92 2.66 -15.74
C LYS A 174 -18.21 1.78 -14.53
N LEU A 175 -17.18 1.24 -13.89
CA LEU A 175 -17.34 0.41 -12.69
C LEU A 175 -18.01 1.21 -11.57
N ILE A 176 -17.51 2.41 -11.25
CA ILE A 176 -18.04 3.21 -10.14
C ILE A 176 -19.51 3.59 -10.40
N HIS A 177 -19.86 3.98 -11.64
CA HIS A 177 -21.25 4.28 -12.00
C HIS A 177 -22.15 3.05 -11.87
N SER A 178 -21.72 1.91 -12.38
CA SER A 178 -22.48 0.64 -12.28
C SER A 178 -22.76 0.27 -10.83
N LEU A 179 -21.74 0.30 -9.97
CA LEU A 179 -21.87 0.03 -8.54
C LEU A 179 -22.79 1.03 -7.84
N SER A 180 -22.73 2.30 -8.23
CA SER A 180 -23.59 3.35 -7.65
C SER A 180 -25.07 3.13 -7.99
N LEU A 181 -25.38 2.78 -9.24
CA LEU A 181 -26.75 2.46 -9.66
C LEU A 181 -27.27 1.23 -8.93
N MET A 182 -26.45 0.17 -8.87
CA MET A 182 -26.86 -1.06 -8.20
C MET A 182 -27.09 -0.85 -6.69
N ALA A 183 -26.21 -0.10 -6.01
CA ALA A 183 -26.40 0.21 -4.60
C ALA A 183 -27.70 1.00 -4.36
N MET A 184 -28.09 1.87 -5.29
CA MET A 184 -29.37 2.59 -5.26
C MET A 184 -30.55 1.64 -5.44
N ASP A 185 -30.50 0.73 -6.42
CA ASP A 185 -31.56 -0.27 -6.64
C ASP A 185 -31.76 -1.17 -5.42
N ILE A 186 -30.67 -1.67 -4.82
CA ILE A 186 -30.76 -2.51 -3.62
C ILE A 186 -31.30 -1.70 -2.43
N LYS A 187 -30.97 -0.41 -2.33
CA LYS A 187 -31.52 0.47 -1.29
C LYS A 187 -33.04 0.64 -1.47
N MET A 188 -33.50 0.96 -2.68
CA MET A 188 -34.93 1.10 -2.99
C MET A 188 -35.69 -0.22 -2.77
N ALA A 189 -35.12 -1.35 -3.18
CA ALA A 189 -35.72 -2.66 -2.94
C ALA A 189 -35.86 -2.96 -1.44
N ARG A 190 -34.89 -2.54 -0.61
CA ARG A 190 -34.99 -2.67 0.86
C ARG A 190 -36.08 -1.78 1.46
N GLU A 191 -36.27 -0.57 0.96
CA GLU A 191 -37.37 0.30 1.39
C GLU A 191 -38.74 -0.34 1.08
N GLN A 192 -38.88 -0.96 -0.10
CA GLN A 192 -40.10 -1.68 -0.47
C GLN A 192 -40.37 -2.93 0.40
N LEU A 193 -39.32 -3.59 0.93
CA LEU A 193 -39.49 -4.74 1.81
C LEU A 193 -40.22 -4.38 3.12
N GLU A 194 -40.08 -3.13 3.60
CA GLU A 194 -40.68 -2.68 4.85
C GLU A 194 -42.22 -2.68 4.80
N GLU A 195 -42.80 -2.61 3.61
CA GLU A 195 -44.25 -2.61 3.36
C GLU A 195 -44.82 -4.02 3.10
N MET A 196 -43.98 -5.04 2.96
CA MET A 196 -44.40 -6.40 2.60
C MET A 196 -44.84 -7.25 3.79
N GLU A 197 -45.74 -8.21 3.54
CA GLU A 197 -46.12 -9.28 4.47
C GLU A 197 -44.91 -10.16 4.87
N PRO A 198 -44.88 -10.72 6.11
CA PRO A 198 -43.67 -11.34 6.66
C PRO A 198 -43.10 -12.52 5.85
N MET A 199 -43.97 -13.31 5.21
CA MET A 199 -43.55 -14.50 4.46
C MET A 199 -42.93 -14.14 3.11
N ASP A 200 -43.53 -13.18 2.41
CA ASP A 200 -43.03 -12.64 1.14
C ASP A 200 -41.74 -11.84 1.36
N ARG A 201 -41.67 -11.06 2.45
CA ARG A 201 -40.47 -10.34 2.88
C ARG A 201 -39.27 -11.27 3.05
N LYS A 202 -39.43 -12.38 3.79
CA LYS A 202 -38.34 -13.34 4.05
C LYS A 202 -37.81 -13.98 2.77
N MET A 203 -38.68 -14.26 1.80
CA MET A 203 -38.26 -14.80 0.50
C MET A 203 -37.50 -13.76 -0.32
N ALA A 204 -37.98 -12.52 -0.36
CA ALA A 204 -37.35 -11.42 -1.08
C ALA A 204 -36.00 -11.00 -0.47
N GLU A 205 -35.87 -10.97 0.86
CA GLU A 205 -34.60 -10.76 1.57
C GLU A 205 -33.54 -11.81 1.18
N LYS A 206 -33.95 -13.08 1.06
CA LYS A 206 -33.05 -14.16 0.64
C LYS A 206 -32.54 -13.96 -0.79
N GLN A 207 -33.37 -13.43 -1.69
CA GLN A 207 -32.94 -13.13 -3.07
C GLN A 207 -32.02 -11.90 -3.12
N LEU A 208 -32.36 -10.83 -2.40
CA LEU A 208 -31.54 -9.62 -2.31
C LEU A 208 -30.15 -9.91 -1.73
N SER A 209 -30.06 -10.76 -0.72
CA SER A 209 -28.77 -11.19 -0.16
C SER A 209 -27.90 -11.92 -1.18
N LYS A 210 -28.50 -12.79 -2.02
CA LYS A 210 -27.78 -13.46 -3.11
C LYS A 210 -27.28 -12.48 -4.16
N ILE A 211 -28.13 -11.53 -4.57
CA ILE A 211 -27.76 -10.49 -5.55
C ILE A 211 -26.59 -9.66 -5.02
N ALA A 212 -26.66 -9.22 -3.76
CA ALA A 212 -25.59 -8.44 -3.13
C ALA A 212 -24.26 -9.23 -3.02
N ALA A 213 -24.32 -10.55 -2.79
CA ALA A 213 -23.12 -11.39 -2.77
C ALA A 213 -22.49 -11.57 -4.16
N MET A 214 -23.33 -11.75 -5.19
CA MET A 214 -22.86 -11.83 -6.58
C MET A 214 -22.23 -10.50 -7.03
N ASP A 215 -22.82 -9.36 -6.65
CA ASP A 215 -22.26 -8.03 -6.89
C ASP A 215 -20.90 -7.85 -6.22
N LEU A 216 -20.80 -8.21 -4.93
CA LEU A 216 -19.53 -8.15 -4.20
C LEU A 216 -18.43 -8.92 -4.92
N HIS A 217 -18.73 -10.12 -5.43
CA HIS A 217 -17.77 -10.93 -6.17
C HIS A 217 -17.33 -10.23 -7.46
N MET A 218 -18.28 -9.83 -8.31
CA MET A 218 -18.00 -9.19 -9.59
C MET A 218 -17.21 -7.88 -9.43
N ARG A 219 -17.52 -7.13 -8.37
CA ARG A 219 -16.79 -5.91 -8.00
C ARG A 219 -15.33 -6.21 -7.65
N GLU A 220 -15.07 -7.17 -6.77
CA GLU A 220 -13.70 -7.49 -6.35
C GLU A 220 -12.87 -8.05 -7.51
N GLU A 221 -13.49 -8.87 -8.37
CA GLU A 221 -12.86 -9.38 -9.59
C GLU A 221 -12.42 -8.23 -10.51
N LYS A 222 -13.33 -7.28 -10.80
CA LYS A 222 -13.00 -6.15 -11.67
C LYS A 222 -11.96 -5.20 -11.06
N LEU A 223 -12.01 -4.97 -9.76
CA LEU A 223 -10.98 -4.19 -9.06
C LEU A 223 -9.62 -4.88 -9.13
N GLU A 224 -9.56 -6.19 -8.98
CA GLU A 224 -8.31 -6.96 -9.07
C GLU A 224 -7.71 -6.93 -10.49
N GLU A 225 -8.53 -7.03 -11.54
CA GLU A 225 -8.07 -6.85 -12.92
C GLU A 225 -7.39 -5.49 -13.12
N MET A 226 -8.00 -4.42 -12.62
CA MET A 226 -7.44 -3.07 -12.73
C MET A 226 -6.16 -2.91 -11.90
N TYR A 227 -6.06 -3.58 -10.75
CA TYR A 227 -4.83 -3.64 -9.95
C TYR A 227 -3.69 -4.31 -10.71
N LEU A 228 -3.97 -5.46 -11.33
CA LEU A 228 -2.99 -6.23 -12.10
C LEU A 228 -2.48 -5.42 -13.30
N SER A 229 -3.38 -4.76 -14.02
CA SER A 229 -3.00 -3.84 -15.10
C SER A 229 -2.02 -2.77 -14.61
N ILE A 230 -2.30 -2.11 -13.48
CA ILE A 230 -1.39 -1.12 -12.87
C ILE A 230 -0.04 -1.73 -12.50
N LYS A 231 -0.06 -2.95 -11.95
CA LYS A 231 1.15 -3.66 -11.51
C LYS A 231 2.06 -4.04 -12.67
N GLU A 232 1.51 -4.40 -13.83
CA GLU A 232 2.30 -4.67 -15.04
C GLU A 232 3.09 -3.43 -15.48
N PHE A 233 2.48 -2.24 -15.44
CA PHE A 233 3.17 -0.97 -15.74
C PHE A 233 4.23 -0.58 -14.71
N ILE A 234 4.08 -1.01 -13.46
CA ILE A 234 5.04 -0.73 -12.39
C ILE A 234 6.38 -1.46 -12.60
N HIS A 235 6.36 -2.63 -13.24
CA HIS A 235 7.54 -3.50 -13.39
C HIS A 235 8.38 -3.22 -14.65
N VAL A 236 7.97 -2.32 -15.53
CA VAL A 236 8.77 -1.92 -16.71
C VAL A 236 10.02 -1.15 -16.25
N PRO A 237 11.26 -1.61 -16.49
CA PRO A 237 12.46 -0.83 -16.17
C PRO A 237 12.45 0.53 -16.89
N GLU A 238 13.05 1.57 -16.30
CA GLU A 238 13.29 2.84 -17.01
C GLU A 238 14.26 2.64 -18.19
#